data_AF-A0A0G1B724-F1
#
_entry.id   AF-A0A0G1B724-F1
#
_cell.length_a   1.000
_cell.length_b   1.000
_cell.length_c   1.000
_cell.angle_alpha   90.00
_cell.angle_beta   90.00
_cell.angle_gamma   90.00
#
_symmetry.space_group_name_H-M   'P 1'
#
loop_
_entity.id
_entity.type
_entity.pdbx_description
1 polymer ?
#
loop_
_entity_poly.entity_id
_entity_poly.type
_entity_poly.pdbx_seq_one_letter_code
_entity_poly.pdbx_strand_id
1 'polypeptide(L)'
;MSNRKGGVGIEEIKLFPYQFKHLITFVWPYLLGDPRIGTYPQFSKDWGIFWESTGFIGILPLIFASWAIIWGIGKNKIILFFSLLLILSLLLMLGKNSPTFFLFKLPPLSFFRVPARWIIFFTFSLSILGTIGFEFFLQNLKSKITNKFFWHLGTFLILSISTVNIFIFALNYHLRGNSEKWLQKPETAGFLEKDKSLYRILSLGNENVWNEQFLNRGWLRAEDSYFAFREALDPNWNVIFGINQTSSYSPISFERDIILSSFIEQNSHLTNNKFIIDDTVRSLLDLQNVKYIISPFEVSARDLDSVFKTQSQPPYFIYENKTVLPRVFIVSNY
;
A
#
# COMPACT_ATOMS: atom_id res chain seq x y z
N MET A 1 11.68 -7.59 21.32
CA MET A 1 10.35 -8.25 21.24
C MET A 1 9.63 -7.75 19.99
N SER A 2 8.42 -8.25 19.68
CA SER A 2 7.61 -7.69 18.58
C SER A 2 7.16 -6.28 18.95
N ASN A 3 7.22 -5.34 18.00
CA ASN A 3 6.74 -3.97 18.17
C ASN A 3 5.22 -3.85 18.41
N ARG A 4 4.47 -4.96 18.31
CA ARG A 4 3.00 -5.00 18.50
C ARG A 4 2.57 -5.61 19.84
N LYS A 5 3.49 -6.03 20.72
CA LYS A 5 3.17 -6.72 21.99
C LYS A 5 2.21 -5.93 22.88
N GLY A 6 2.32 -4.60 22.91
CA GLY A 6 1.48 -3.71 23.71
C GLY A 6 0.29 -3.09 22.97
N GLY A 7 -0.02 -3.54 21.75
CA GLY A 7 -0.92 -2.84 20.85
C GLY A 7 -0.22 -1.68 20.12
N VAL A 8 -1.02 -0.79 19.53
CA VAL A 8 -0.56 0.34 18.73
C VAL A 8 -0.50 1.60 19.59
N GLY A 9 0.52 2.45 19.41
CA GLY A 9 0.62 3.72 20.12
C GLY A 9 -0.55 4.66 19.81
N ILE A 10 -0.97 5.48 20.78
CA ILE A 10 -2.14 6.38 20.64
C ILE A 10 -2.00 7.30 19.42
N GLU A 11 -0.79 7.82 19.17
CA GLU A 11 -0.55 8.69 18.01
C GLU A 11 -0.62 7.93 16.68
N GLU A 12 -0.23 6.65 16.63
CA GLU A 12 -0.32 5.83 15.41
C GLU A 12 -1.78 5.44 15.11
N ILE A 13 -2.62 5.23 16.14
CA ILE A 13 -4.06 4.96 15.98
C ILE A 13 -4.80 6.16 15.37
N LYS A 14 -4.35 7.39 15.64
CA LYS A 14 -4.96 8.62 15.10
C LYS A 14 -4.67 8.84 13.61
N LEU A 15 -3.69 8.13 13.04
CA LEU A 15 -3.26 8.33 11.67
C LEU A 15 -4.26 7.72 10.68
N PHE A 16 -4.48 8.43 9.58
CA PHE A 16 -5.29 7.98 8.44
C PHE A 16 -6.76 7.68 8.80
N PRO A 17 -7.47 8.62 9.43
CA PRO A 17 -8.92 8.50 9.56
C PRO A 17 -9.58 8.59 8.18
N TYR A 18 -10.73 7.96 8.02
CA TYR A 18 -11.58 8.23 6.86
C TYR A 18 -12.15 9.65 6.95
N GLN A 19 -11.96 10.45 5.90
CA GLN A 19 -12.58 11.78 5.80
C GLN A 19 -14.00 11.67 5.24
N PHE A 20 -14.96 12.41 5.80
CA PHE A 20 -16.34 12.44 5.30
C PHE A 20 -16.42 12.75 3.79
N LYS A 21 -15.52 13.59 3.28
CA LYS A 21 -15.43 13.91 1.85
C LYS A 21 -15.22 12.66 0.98
N HIS A 22 -14.55 11.62 1.47
CA HIS A 22 -14.36 10.37 0.71
C HIS A 22 -15.65 9.59 0.50
N LEU A 23 -16.76 9.88 1.20
CA LEU A 23 -18.04 9.20 0.94
C LEU A 23 -18.49 9.32 -0.52
N ILE A 24 -18.08 10.39 -1.23
CA ILE A 24 -18.40 10.53 -2.66
C ILE A 24 -17.69 9.45 -3.52
N THR A 25 -16.60 8.85 -3.03
CA THR A 25 -15.87 7.80 -3.76
C THR A 25 -16.64 6.49 -3.88
N PHE A 26 -17.70 6.29 -3.08
CA PHE A 26 -18.66 5.20 -3.27
C PHE A 26 -19.52 5.38 -4.54
N VAL A 27 -19.68 6.61 -5.03
CA VAL A 27 -20.36 6.92 -6.30
C VAL A 27 -19.40 6.75 -7.46
N TRP A 28 -18.20 7.34 -7.36
CA TRP A 28 -17.14 7.14 -8.33
C TRP A 28 -15.74 7.40 -7.71
N PRO A 29 -14.77 6.48 -7.86
CA PRO A 29 -13.46 6.54 -7.21
C PRO A 29 -12.68 7.85 -7.40
N TYR A 30 -12.74 8.42 -8.61
CA TYR A 30 -11.86 9.53 -9.00
C TYR A 30 -12.48 10.92 -8.79
N LEU A 31 -13.61 11.04 -8.08
CA LEU A 31 -14.26 12.34 -7.84
C LEU A 31 -13.42 13.31 -6.98
N LEU A 32 -12.50 12.78 -6.18
CA LEU A 32 -11.55 13.57 -5.40
C LEU A 32 -10.17 13.67 -6.08
N GLY A 33 -10.11 13.39 -7.37
CA GLY A 33 -8.87 13.31 -8.14
C GLY A 33 -8.47 11.86 -8.43
N ASP A 34 -7.60 11.74 -9.42
CA ASP A 34 -7.09 10.48 -9.94
C ASP A 34 -5.59 10.36 -9.64
N PRO A 35 -5.18 9.43 -8.75
CA PRO A 35 -3.79 9.28 -8.38
C PRO A 35 -2.94 8.71 -9.52
N ARG A 36 -3.55 8.07 -10.54
CA ARG A 36 -2.84 7.53 -11.69
C ARG A 36 -2.19 8.63 -12.53
N ILE A 37 -2.71 9.85 -12.45
CA ILE A 37 -2.21 11.05 -13.14
C ILE A 37 -1.79 12.16 -12.16
N GLY A 38 -1.59 11.84 -10.87
CA GLY A 38 -1.10 12.80 -9.87
C GLY A 38 -2.09 13.91 -9.48
N THR A 39 -3.39 13.75 -9.74
CA THR A 39 -4.40 14.79 -9.43
C THR A 39 -5.11 14.58 -8.09
N TYR A 40 -4.98 13.40 -7.49
CA TYR A 40 -5.50 13.13 -6.15
C TYR A 40 -4.60 13.79 -5.10
N PRO A 41 -5.16 14.40 -4.03
CA PRO A 41 -4.35 15.04 -3.00
C PRO A 41 -3.34 14.07 -2.40
N GLN A 42 -2.11 14.56 -2.22
CA GLN A 42 -1.01 13.75 -1.73
C GLN A 42 -1.36 13.09 -0.38
N PHE A 43 -0.78 11.91 -0.20
CA PHE A 43 -0.88 11.17 1.05
C PHE A 43 -0.48 12.03 2.24
N SER A 44 -1.37 12.16 3.21
CA SER A 44 -1.08 12.80 4.48
C SER A 44 -1.77 12.07 5.62
N LYS A 45 -1.25 12.29 6.84
CA LYS A 45 -1.78 11.70 8.08
C LYS A 45 -3.25 12.01 8.31
N ASP A 46 -3.73 13.14 7.79
CA ASP A 46 -5.09 13.61 7.95
C ASP A 46 -5.96 13.30 6.74
N TRP A 47 -5.44 13.37 5.51
CA TRP A 47 -6.22 13.08 4.31
C TRP A 47 -6.46 11.58 4.10
N GLY A 48 -5.44 10.75 4.33
CA GLY A 48 -5.49 9.31 4.07
C GLY A 48 -4.87 8.91 2.73
N ILE A 49 -4.99 7.61 2.43
CA ILE A 49 -4.44 6.97 1.23
C ILE A 49 -5.58 6.65 0.28
N PHE A 50 -5.42 6.92 -1.02
CA PHE A 50 -6.47 6.64 -2.02
C PHE A 50 -7.03 5.22 -1.91
N TRP A 51 -6.17 4.20 -1.89
CA TRP A 51 -6.59 2.79 -1.84
C TRP A 51 -7.07 2.32 -0.47
N GLU A 52 -6.86 3.10 0.61
CA GLU A 52 -7.43 2.81 1.93
C GLU A 52 -8.74 3.56 2.17
N SER A 53 -8.99 4.63 1.41
CA SER A 53 -10.17 5.50 1.53
C SER A 53 -11.16 5.37 0.36
N THR A 54 -10.98 4.41 -0.55
CA THR A 54 -11.87 4.19 -1.70
C THR A 54 -12.57 2.84 -1.59
N GLY A 55 -13.89 2.87 -1.36
CA GLY A 55 -14.73 1.68 -1.17
C GLY A 55 -15.74 1.45 -2.30
N PHE A 56 -15.38 1.73 -3.55
CA PHE A 56 -16.34 1.64 -4.66
C PHE A 56 -16.82 0.21 -4.90
N ILE A 57 -18.13 0.00 -4.76
CA ILE A 57 -18.81 -1.30 -4.99
C ILE A 57 -19.64 -1.33 -6.28
N GLY A 58 -19.60 -0.26 -7.09
CA GLY A 58 -20.49 -0.06 -8.22
C GLY A 58 -21.72 0.80 -7.89
N ILE A 59 -22.22 1.52 -8.87
CA ILE A 59 -23.37 2.44 -8.68
C ILE A 59 -24.69 1.68 -8.46
N LEU A 60 -24.90 0.57 -9.16
CA LEU A 60 -26.14 -0.22 -9.03
C LEU A 60 -26.24 -0.90 -7.66
N PRO A 61 -25.19 -1.58 -7.13
CA PRO A 61 -25.23 -2.11 -5.78
C PRO A 61 -25.49 -1.03 -4.72
N LEU A 62 -24.95 0.18 -4.88
CA LEU A 62 -25.21 1.30 -3.98
C LEU A 62 -26.70 1.74 -3.99
N ILE A 63 -27.30 1.84 -5.18
CA ILE A 63 -28.74 2.16 -5.34
C ILE A 63 -29.59 1.07 -4.70
N PHE A 64 -29.30 -0.20 -4.97
CA PHE A 64 -30.03 -1.31 -4.37
C PHE A 64 -29.85 -1.39 -2.86
N ALA A 65 -28.65 -1.11 -2.33
CA ALA A 65 -28.41 -1.09 -0.89
C ALA A 65 -29.29 -0.03 -0.21
N SER A 66 -29.37 1.15 -0.82
CA SER A 66 -30.23 2.24 -0.35
C SER A 66 -31.70 1.85 -0.38
N TRP A 67 -32.13 1.17 -1.45
CA TRP A 67 -33.49 0.63 -1.57
C TRP A 67 -33.81 -0.40 -0.47
N ALA A 68 -32.89 -1.33 -0.19
CA ALA A 68 -33.06 -2.34 0.85
C ALA A 68 -33.24 -1.70 2.24
N ILE A 69 -32.44 -0.68 2.55
CA ILE A 69 -32.51 0.02 3.83
C ILE A 69 -33.86 0.75 3.97
N ILE A 70 -34.22 1.59 2.98
CA ILE A 70 -35.42 2.43 3.05
C ILE A 70 -36.69 1.58 3.22
N TRP A 71 -36.80 0.47 2.50
CA TRP A 71 -38.03 -0.32 2.45
C TRP A 71 -38.04 -1.57 3.34
N GLY A 72 -36.87 -1.99 3.82
CA GLY A 72 -36.68 -3.29 4.46
C GLY A 72 -36.21 -3.27 5.91
N ILE A 73 -35.67 -2.15 6.41
CA ILE A 73 -35.04 -2.11 7.74
C ILE A 73 -35.99 -2.49 8.89
N GLY A 74 -37.26 -2.08 8.82
CA GLY A 74 -38.28 -2.42 9.82
C GLY A 74 -38.93 -3.80 9.64
N LYS A 75 -38.62 -4.51 8.54
CA LYS A 75 -39.30 -5.75 8.15
C LYS A 75 -38.39 -6.98 8.20
N ASN A 76 -37.09 -6.79 8.06
CA ASN A 76 -36.13 -7.88 7.97
C ASN A 76 -34.95 -7.66 8.94
N LYS A 77 -34.77 -8.59 9.89
CA LYS A 77 -33.69 -8.56 10.89
C LYS A 77 -32.29 -8.60 10.28
N ILE A 78 -32.13 -9.23 9.11
CA ILE A 78 -30.86 -9.28 8.38
C ILE A 78 -30.52 -7.88 7.85
N ILE A 79 -31.49 -7.18 7.25
CA ILE A 79 -31.31 -5.79 6.80
C ILE A 79 -30.96 -4.90 7.99
N LEU A 80 -31.69 -5.01 9.10
CA LEU A 80 -31.38 -4.27 10.33
C LEU A 80 -29.95 -4.52 10.80
N PHE A 81 -29.53 -5.79 10.88
CA PHE A 81 -28.17 -6.16 11.29
C PHE A 81 -27.12 -5.50 10.40
N PHE A 82 -27.23 -5.62 9.07
CA PHE A 82 -26.25 -5.04 8.16
C PHE A 82 -26.32 -3.51 8.11
N SER A 83 -27.49 -2.90 8.33
CA SER A 83 -27.60 -1.44 8.50
C SER A 83 -26.91 -0.97 9.78
N LEU A 84 -27.03 -1.70 10.89
CA LEU A 84 -26.31 -1.39 12.13
C LEU A 84 -24.80 -1.59 11.97
N LEU A 85 -24.37 -2.67 11.30
CA LEU A 85 -22.97 -2.91 10.99
C LEU A 85 -22.40 -1.82 10.07
N LEU A 86 -23.18 -1.35 9.08
CA LEU A 86 -22.80 -0.24 8.21
C LEU A 86 -22.55 1.04 9.02
N ILE A 87 -23.46 1.39 9.93
CA ILE A 87 -23.32 2.57 10.81
C ILE A 87 -22.13 2.41 11.76
N LEU A 88 -21.98 1.25 12.39
CA LEU A 88 -20.84 0.97 13.27
C LEU A 88 -19.51 1.07 12.51
N SER A 89 -19.43 0.50 11.31
CA SER A 89 -18.24 0.55 10.47
C SER A 89 -17.91 1.97 10.04
N LEU A 90 -18.92 2.79 9.73
CA LEU A 90 -18.74 4.21 9.45
C LEU A 90 -18.15 4.95 10.67
N LEU A 91 -18.71 4.70 11.86
CA LEU A 91 -18.20 5.30 13.10
C LEU A 91 -16.75 4.87 13.37
N LEU A 92 -16.40 3.60 13.17
CA LEU A 92 -15.03 3.12 13.37
C LEU A 92 -14.08 3.69 12.31
N MET A 93 -14.49 3.76 11.04
CA MET A 93 -13.60 4.18 9.96
C MET A 93 -13.23 5.66 10.00
N LEU A 94 -14.13 6.50 10.53
CA LEU A 94 -13.88 7.92 10.79
C LEU A 94 -12.77 8.17 11.83
N GLY A 95 -12.36 7.15 12.61
CA GLY A 95 -11.22 7.22 13.51
C GLY A 95 -11.33 8.38 14.50
N LYS A 96 -10.30 9.24 14.57
CA LYS A 96 -10.26 10.40 15.48
C LYS A 96 -11.40 11.41 15.26
N ASN A 97 -12.06 11.38 14.10
CA ASN A 97 -13.20 12.25 13.78
C ASN A 97 -14.54 11.66 14.28
N SER A 98 -14.51 10.52 14.98
CA SER A 98 -15.69 9.80 15.47
C SER A 98 -15.85 9.90 16.99
N PRO A 99 -17.08 9.97 17.51
CA PRO A 99 -17.31 9.85 18.96
C PRO A 99 -16.90 8.48 19.51
N THR A 100 -16.72 7.47 18.66
CA THR A 100 -16.33 6.10 19.07
C THR A 100 -14.82 5.88 19.11
N PHE A 101 -13.99 6.92 18.89
CA PHE A 101 -12.54 6.79 18.85
C PHE A 101 -11.94 6.14 20.10
N PHE A 102 -12.56 6.34 21.28
CA PHE A 102 -12.10 5.75 22.53
C PHE A 102 -12.05 4.21 22.49
N LEU A 103 -12.85 3.56 21.64
CA LEU A 103 -12.87 2.11 21.49
C LEU A 103 -11.52 1.56 20.99
N PHE A 104 -10.78 2.32 20.18
CA PHE A 104 -9.45 1.92 19.72
C PHE A 104 -8.40 1.87 20.83
N LYS A 105 -8.70 2.36 22.04
CA LYS A 105 -7.82 2.20 23.20
C LYS A 105 -7.97 0.85 23.89
N LEU A 106 -9.00 0.08 23.54
CA LEU A 106 -9.34 -1.18 24.18
C LEU A 106 -9.08 -2.37 23.23
N PRO A 107 -8.58 -3.51 23.74
CA PRO A 107 -8.52 -4.74 22.96
C PRO A 107 -9.93 -5.20 22.51
N PRO A 108 -10.08 -5.80 21.32
CA PRO A 108 -9.02 -6.09 20.34
C PRO A 108 -8.70 -4.90 19.40
N LEU A 109 -9.44 -3.79 19.48
CA LEU A 109 -9.30 -2.67 18.55
C LEU A 109 -7.96 -1.94 18.67
N SER A 110 -7.34 -1.96 19.85
CA SER A 110 -6.00 -1.40 20.09
C SER A 110 -4.87 -2.08 19.33
N PHE A 111 -5.11 -3.24 18.70
CA PHE A 111 -4.14 -3.90 17.83
C PHE A 111 -4.21 -3.44 16.37
N PHE A 112 -5.28 -2.72 16.00
CA PHE A 112 -5.49 -2.27 14.63
C PHE A 112 -5.06 -0.80 14.47
N ARG A 113 -4.38 -0.52 13.36
CA ARG A 113 -4.00 0.82 12.92
C ARG A 113 -4.81 1.24 11.70
N VAL A 114 -4.74 2.52 11.33
CA VAL A 114 -5.38 3.08 10.12
C VAL A 114 -6.90 2.87 10.18
N PRO A 115 -7.64 3.72 10.90
CA PRO A 115 -9.08 3.59 11.05
C PRO A 115 -9.81 3.47 9.71
N ALA A 116 -9.36 4.15 8.64
CA ALA A 116 -10.00 4.05 7.32
C ALA A 116 -10.23 2.60 6.83
N ARG A 117 -9.41 1.62 7.25
CA ARG A 117 -9.54 0.20 6.86
C ARG A 117 -10.82 -0.49 7.34
N TRP A 118 -11.54 0.07 8.32
CA TRP A 118 -12.89 -0.41 8.69
C TRP A 118 -13.90 -0.26 7.54
N ILE A 119 -13.53 0.46 6.47
CA ILE A 119 -14.24 0.48 5.19
C ILE A 119 -14.52 -0.93 4.65
N ILE A 120 -13.72 -1.95 4.99
CA ILE A 120 -13.97 -3.33 4.56
C ILE A 120 -15.33 -3.87 5.06
N PHE A 121 -15.70 -3.57 6.31
CA PHE A 121 -16.99 -3.98 6.86
C PHE A 121 -18.12 -3.10 6.34
N PHE A 122 -17.83 -1.84 6.04
CA PHE A 122 -18.77 -0.93 5.40
C PHE A 122 -19.13 -1.38 3.99
N THR A 123 -18.13 -1.66 3.13
CA THR A 123 -18.34 -2.15 1.75
C THR A 123 -18.96 -3.54 1.72
N PHE A 124 -18.58 -4.42 2.64
CA PHE A 124 -19.22 -5.72 2.82
C PHE A 124 -20.71 -5.56 3.14
N SER A 125 -21.06 -4.72 4.12
CA SER A 125 -22.45 -4.46 4.49
C SER A 125 -23.25 -3.87 3.34
N LEU A 126 -22.70 -2.90 2.60
CA LEU A 126 -23.35 -2.36 1.41
C LEU A 126 -23.56 -3.42 0.32
N SER A 127 -22.60 -4.32 0.13
CA SER A 127 -22.71 -5.38 -0.89
C SER A 127 -23.84 -6.37 -0.56
N ILE A 128 -23.97 -6.74 0.72
CA ILE A 128 -25.06 -7.61 1.18
C ILE A 128 -26.41 -6.89 1.05
N LEU A 129 -26.51 -5.65 1.53
CA LEU A 129 -27.72 -4.84 1.40
C LEU A 129 -28.09 -4.61 -0.07
N GLY A 130 -27.09 -4.38 -0.93
CA GLY A 130 -27.26 -4.26 -2.38
C GLY A 130 -27.82 -5.52 -3.02
N THR A 131 -27.37 -6.69 -2.59
CA THR A 131 -27.90 -7.98 -3.05
C THR A 131 -29.36 -8.16 -2.63
N ILE A 132 -29.70 -7.86 -1.37
CA ILE A 132 -31.08 -7.94 -0.87
C ILE A 132 -31.99 -6.93 -1.60
N GLY A 133 -31.50 -5.71 -1.83
CA GLY A 133 -32.25 -4.68 -2.56
C GLY A 133 -32.48 -5.04 -4.02
N PHE A 134 -31.49 -5.69 -4.65
CA PHE A 134 -31.65 -6.25 -5.99
C PHE A 134 -32.71 -7.34 -6.01
N GLU A 135 -32.75 -8.20 -5.00
CA GLU A 135 -33.79 -9.23 -4.86
C GLU A 135 -35.19 -8.61 -4.73
N PHE A 136 -35.37 -7.59 -3.88
CA PHE A 136 -36.65 -6.86 -3.77
C PHE A 136 -37.07 -6.23 -5.10
N PHE A 137 -36.13 -5.62 -5.81
CA PHE A 137 -36.37 -5.04 -7.11
C PHE A 137 -36.82 -6.10 -8.12
N LEU A 138 -36.16 -7.25 -8.14
CA LEU A 138 -36.55 -8.37 -8.98
C LEU A 138 -37.95 -8.90 -8.62
N GLN A 139 -38.24 -9.16 -7.35
CA GLN A 139 -39.56 -9.63 -6.92
C GLN A 139 -40.69 -8.68 -7.39
N ASN A 140 -40.45 -7.36 -7.30
CA ASN A 140 -41.39 -6.35 -7.79
C ASN A 140 -41.57 -6.40 -9.32
N LEU A 141 -40.49 -6.57 -10.08
CA LEU A 141 -40.56 -6.67 -11.55
C LEU A 141 -41.19 -7.97 -12.05
N LYS A 142 -41.03 -9.08 -11.33
CA LYS A 142 -41.59 -10.38 -11.71
C LYS A 142 -43.13 -10.34 -11.81
N SER A 143 -43.77 -9.47 -11.02
CA SER A 143 -45.21 -9.24 -11.11
C SER A 143 -45.64 -8.57 -12.42
N LYS A 144 -44.72 -7.91 -13.13
CA LYS A 144 -44.96 -7.17 -14.39
C LYS A 144 -44.45 -7.91 -15.63
N ILE A 145 -43.39 -8.69 -15.52
CA ILE A 145 -42.76 -9.43 -16.62
C ILE A 145 -43.01 -10.93 -16.44
N THR A 146 -44.00 -11.46 -17.14
CA THR A 146 -44.40 -12.88 -17.04
C THR A 146 -43.57 -13.81 -17.93
N ASN A 147 -42.96 -13.29 -19.00
CA ASN A 147 -42.14 -14.08 -19.91
C ASN A 147 -40.75 -14.36 -19.30
N LYS A 148 -40.46 -15.65 -19.06
CA LYS A 148 -39.20 -16.13 -18.45
C LYS A 148 -37.95 -15.72 -19.22
N PHE A 149 -38.00 -15.66 -20.55
CA PHE A 149 -36.84 -15.27 -21.35
C PHE A 149 -36.43 -13.82 -21.07
N PHE A 150 -37.39 -12.87 -21.17
CA PHE A 150 -37.13 -11.45 -20.91
C PHE A 150 -36.75 -11.20 -19.44
N TRP A 151 -37.31 -11.98 -18.51
CA TRP A 151 -36.92 -11.97 -17.11
C TRP A 151 -35.44 -12.30 -16.89
N HIS A 152 -34.98 -13.43 -17.43
CA HIS A 152 -33.59 -13.86 -17.32
C HIS A 152 -32.64 -12.92 -18.06
N LEU A 153 -33.02 -12.44 -19.25
CA LEU A 153 -32.24 -11.49 -20.03
C LEU A 153 -32.06 -10.16 -19.28
N GLY A 154 -33.14 -9.58 -18.73
CA GLY A 154 -33.06 -8.34 -17.97
C GLY A 154 -32.20 -8.47 -16.72
N THR A 155 -32.34 -9.59 -15.99
CA THR A 155 -31.50 -9.91 -14.83
C THR A 155 -30.02 -10.00 -15.22
N PHE A 156 -29.71 -10.73 -16.30
CA PHE A 156 -28.36 -10.88 -16.82
C PHE A 156 -27.75 -9.54 -17.26
N LEU A 157 -28.53 -8.68 -17.93
CA LEU A 157 -28.07 -7.35 -18.34
C LEU A 157 -27.74 -6.46 -17.15
N ILE A 158 -28.57 -6.44 -16.10
CA ILE A 158 -28.30 -5.65 -14.89
C ILE A 158 -27.01 -6.13 -14.21
N LEU A 159 -26.84 -7.45 -14.06
CA LEU A 159 -25.63 -8.02 -13.50
C LEU A 159 -24.41 -7.68 -14.36
N SER A 160 -24.52 -7.81 -15.68
CA SER A 160 -23.44 -7.48 -16.62
C SER A 160 -23.06 -5.99 -16.54
N ILE A 161 -24.03 -5.08 -16.49
CA ILE A 161 -23.78 -3.64 -16.34
C ILE A 161 -23.08 -3.35 -15.01
N SER A 162 -23.53 -3.97 -13.92
CA SER A 162 -22.90 -3.82 -12.60
C SER A 162 -21.46 -4.33 -12.60
N THR A 163 -21.20 -5.49 -13.20
CA THR A 163 -19.85 -6.05 -13.33
C THR A 163 -18.98 -5.15 -14.20
N VAL A 164 -19.43 -4.75 -15.38
CA VAL A 164 -18.69 -3.84 -16.26
C VAL A 164 -18.37 -2.52 -15.55
N ASN A 165 -19.29 -1.96 -14.76
CA ASN A 165 -19.05 -0.73 -14.01
C ASN A 165 -17.87 -0.85 -13.01
N ILE A 166 -17.79 -1.97 -12.28
CA ILE A 166 -16.67 -2.23 -11.36
C ILE A 166 -15.37 -2.44 -12.15
N PHE A 167 -15.42 -3.21 -13.24
CA PHE A 167 -14.24 -3.53 -14.04
C PHE A 167 -13.69 -2.33 -14.82
N ILE A 168 -14.52 -1.36 -15.23
CA ILE A 168 -14.05 -0.09 -15.81
C ILE A 168 -13.10 0.62 -14.84
N PHE A 169 -13.39 0.60 -13.53
CA PHE A 169 -12.47 1.14 -12.54
C PHE A 169 -11.26 0.21 -12.34
N ALA A 170 -11.51 -1.06 -11.99
CA ALA A 170 -10.47 -1.99 -11.55
C ALA A 170 -9.40 -2.25 -12.63
N LEU A 171 -9.82 -2.40 -13.89
CA LEU A 171 -8.90 -2.63 -15.01
C LEU A 171 -8.02 -1.42 -15.28
N ASN A 172 -8.52 -0.21 -15.08
CA ASN A 172 -7.76 0.99 -15.39
C ASN A 172 -6.94 1.50 -14.19
N TYR A 173 -7.06 0.89 -13.01
CA TYR A 173 -6.39 1.37 -11.80
C TYR A 173 -4.89 1.05 -11.78
N HIS A 174 -4.53 -0.23 -11.94
CA HIS A 174 -3.13 -0.66 -11.90
C HIS A 174 -2.49 -0.63 -13.29
N LEU A 175 -1.25 -0.14 -13.35
CA LEU A 175 -0.39 -0.37 -14.51
C LEU A 175 -0.09 -1.87 -14.60
N ARG A 176 -0.19 -2.43 -15.80
CA ARG A 176 0.05 -3.85 -16.07
C ARG A 176 1.11 -3.95 -17.15
N GLY A 177 2.08 -4.85 -16.96
CA GLY A 177 3.19 -5.05 -17.87
C GLY A 177 3.47 -6.53 -18.11
N ASN A 178 4.38 -6.80 -19.04
CA ASN A 178 4.83 -8.16 -19.34
C ASN A 178 5.70 -8.70 -18.18
N SER A 179 5.39 -9.90 -17.69
CA SER A 179 6.08 -10.51 -16.54
C SER A 179 7.55 -10.82 -16.81
N GLU A 180 7.90 -11.27 -18.02
CA GLU A 180 9.29 -11.55 -18.38
C GLU A 180 10.11 -10.26 -18.32
N LYS A 181 9.63 -9.16 -18.90
CA LYS A 181 10.26 -7.83 -18.81
C LYS A 181 10.41 -7.38 -17.36
N TRP A 182 9.36 -7.56 -16.55
CA TRP A 182 9.37 -7.20 -15.13
C TRP A 182 10.36 -7.97 -14.28
N LEU A 183 10.63 -9.23 -14.64
CA LEU A 183 11.58 -10.10 -13.93
C LEU A 183 12.97 -10.09 -14.56
N GLN A 184 13.20 -9.29 -15.61
CA GLN A 184 14.54 -9.10 -16.16
C GLN A 184 15.48 -8.59 -15.07
N LYS A 185 16.68 -9.18 -15.03
CA LYS A 185 17.72 -8.81 -14.08
C LYS A 185 18.11 -7.35 -14.27
N PRO A 186 18.04 -6.49 -13.23
CA PRO A 186 18.50 -5.11 -13.30
C PRO A 186 20.03 -5.05 -13.42
N GLU A 187 20.54 -3.95 -13.96
CA GLU A 187 21.99 -3.71 -14.14
C GLU A 187 22.75 -3.83 -12.81
N THR A 188 22.20 -3.27 -11.73
CA THR A 188 22.80 -3.35 -10.39
C THR A 188 22.93 -4.78 -9.89
N ALA A 189 21.91 -5.62 -10.09
CA ALA A 189 21.99 -7.03 -9.73
C ALA A 189 23.04 -7.78 -10.55
N GLY A 190 23.14 -7.47 -11.86
CA GLY A 190 24.15 -8.04 -12.74
C GLY A 190 25.58 -7.65 -12.35
N PHE A 191 25.79 -6.43 -11.82
CA PHE A 191 27.07 -6.02 -11.25
C PHE A 191 27.39 -6.81 -9.98
N LEU A 192 26.44 -6.85 -9.04
CA LEU A 192 26.61 -7.44 -7.70
C LEU A 192 26.84 -8.96 -7.74
N GLU A 193 26.22 -9.67 -8.69
CA GLU A 193 26.38 -11.12 -8.85
C GLU A 193 27.82 -11.54 -9.19
N LYS A 194 28.66 -10.62 -9.68
CA LYS A 194 30.08 -10.88 -9.96
C LYS A 194 30.87 -11.09 -8.68
N ASP A 195 30.47 -10.46 -7.58
CA ASP A 195 31.07 -10.69 -6.27
C ASP A 195 30.49 -11.97 -5.65
N LYS A 196 31.36 -12.94 -5.39
CA LYS A 196 31.01 -14.24 -4.78
C LYS A 196 31.21 -14.28 -3.27
N SER A 197 31.68 -13.19 -2.66
CA SER A 197 31.85 -13.10 -1.22
C SER A 197 30.51 -13.01 -0.49
N LEU A 198 30.50 -13.30 0.81
CA LEU A 198 29.33 -13.07 1.65
C LEU A 198 29.24 -11.59 2.01
N TYR A 199 28.26 -10.90 1.44
CA TYR A 199 27.97 -9.50 1.72
C TYR A 199 26.47 -9.23 1.85
N ARG A 200 26.15 -8.04 2.36
CA ARG A 200 24.82 -7.42 2.28
C ARG A 200 24.88 -6.09 1.55
N ILE A 201 23.71 -5.66 1.07
CA ILE A 201 23.49 -4.33 0.51
C ILE A 201 22.62 -3.46 1.42
N LEU A 202 22.69 -2.15 1.21
CA LEU A 202 21.73 -1.15 1.68
C LEU A 202 21.24 -0.34 0.47
N SER A 203 19.93 -0.19 0.33
CA SER A 203 19.31 0.71 -0.64
C SER A 203 18.92 2.01 0.07
N LEU A 204 19.29 3.16 -0.49
CA LEU A 204 19.11 4.47 0.14
C LEU A 204 18.53 5.49 -0.84
N GLY A 205 17.42 6.13 -0.49
CA GLY A 205 16.86 7.25 -1.23
C GLY A 205 15.92 6.86 -2.39
N ASN A 206 15.64 5.57 -2.59
CA ASN A 206 14.71 5.15 -3.64
C ASN A 206 13.31 5.71 -3.41
N GLU A 207 12.91 5.82 -2.15
CA GLU A 207 11.66 6.41 -1.72
C GLU A 207 11.48 7.87 -2.20
N ASN A 208 12.55 8.64 -2.34
CA ASN A 208 12.45 10.03 -2.80
C ASN A 208 12.06 10.11 -4.27
N VAL A 209 12.74 9.34 -5.13
CA VAL A 209 12.43 9.30 -6.58
C VAL A 209 11.09 8.59 -6.84
N TRP A 210 10.77 7.57 -6.06
CA TRP A 210 9.48 6.89 -6.08
C TRP A 210 8.34 7.85 -5.75
N ASN A 211 8.45 8.57 -4.63
CA ASN A 211 7.41 9.51 -4.20
C ASN A 211 7.29 10.70 -5.16
N GLU A 212 8.40 11.21 -5.70
CA GLU A 212 8.36 12.27 -6.70
C GLU A 212 7.55 11.84 -7.93
N GLN A 213 7.81 10.64 -8.45
CA GLN A 213 7.06 10.13 -9.60
C GLN A 213 5.61 9.83 -9.24
N PHE A 214 5.36 9.00 -8.23
CA PHE A 214 4.04 8.42 -8.02
C PHE A 214 3.06 9.31 -7.26
N LEU A 215 3.55 10.18 -6.36
CA LEU A 215 2.68 11.11 -5.64
C LEU A 215 2.41 12.39 -6.42
N ASN A 216 3.33 12.84 -7.28
CA ASN A 216 3.18 14.10 -8.02
C ASN A 216 2.75 13.92 -9.48
N ARG A 217 3.21 12.87 -10.16
CA ARG A 217 2.98 12.66 -11.60
C ARG A 217 2.04 11.48 -11.88
N GLY A 218 1.91 10.57 -10.91
CA GLY A 218 1.14 9.34 -11.04
C GLY A 218 1.87 8.24 -11.81
N TRP A 219 1.17 7.12 -12.03
CA TRP A 219 1.75 5.91 -12.63
C TRP A 219 1.19 5.53 -14.01
N LEU A 220 0.17 6.22 -14.53
CA LEU A 220 -0.53 5.78 -15.74
C LEU A 220 0.38 5.66 -16.97
N ARG A 221 1.44 6.48 -17.02
CA ARG A 221 2.42 6.52 -18.12
C ARG A 221 3.86 6.40 -17.62
N ALA A 222 4.06 5.77 -16.47
CA ALA A 222 5.35 5.69 -15.78
C ALA A 222 6.01 4.31 -15.88
N GLU A 223 5.79 3.58 -16.99
CA GLU A 223 6.33 2.23 -17.18
C GLU A 223 7.87 2.22 -17.10
N ASP A 224 8.53 3.18 -17.74
CA ASP A 224 9.98 3.31 -17.70
C ASP A 224 10.51 3.59 -16.29
N SER A 225 9.79 4.42 -15.51
CA SER A 225 10.14 4.69 -14.11
C SER A 225 10.08 3.44 -13.25
N TYR A 226 9.06 2.58 -13.44
CA TYR A 226 9.00 1.30 -12.73
C TYR A 226 10.21 0.41 -13.04
N PHE A 227 10.61 0.35 -14.32
CA PHE A 227 11.77 -0.45 -14.69
C PHE A 227 13.06 0.10 -14.09
N ALA A 228 13.24 1.43 -14.09
CA ALA A 228 14.38 2.09 -13.47
C ALA A 228 14.43 1.87 -11.95
N PHE A 229 13.30 1.94 -11.24
CA PHE A 229 13.27 1.79 -9.79
C PHE A 229 13.64 0.39 -9.29
N ARG A 230 13.63 -0.63 -10.16
CA ARG A 230 14.11 -1.99 -9.83
C ARG A 230 15.62 -2.03 -9.60
N GLU A 231 16.36 -1.07 -10.15
CA GLU A 231 17.80 -0.94 -9.93
C GLU A 231 18.14 -0.68 -8.46
N ALA A 232 17.21 -0.15 -7.67
CA ALA A 232 17.39 0.09 -6.23
C ALA A 232 17.62 -1.18 -5.43
N LEU A 233 17.10 -2.33 -5.89
CA LEU A 233 17.08 -3.59 -5.14
C LEU A 233 16.51 -3.40 -3.72
N ASP A 234 15.38 -2.70 -3.62
CA ASP A 234 14.69 -2.44 -2.37
C ASP A 234 14.31 -3.73 -1.60
N PRO A 235 14.04 -3.62 -0.28
CA PRO A 235 13.69 -4.77 0.54
C PRO A 235 12.54 -5.58 -0.05
N ASN A 236 12.71 -6.90 -0.10
CA ASN A 236 11.84 -7.91 -0.71
C ASN A 236 11.96 -8.02 -2.24
N TRP A 237 12.37 -6.98 -2.95
CA TRP A 237 12.67 -7.06 -4.38
C TRP A 237 14.03 -7.75 -4.63
N ASN A 238 15.02 -7.43 -3.79
CA ASN A 238 16.34 -8.06 -3.76
C ASN A 238 16.33 -9.60 -3.71
N VAL A 239 15.30 -10.19 -3.07
CA VAL A 239 15.16 -11.64 -2.87
C VAL A 239 15.05 -12.40 -4.20
N ILE A 240 14.40 -11.80 -5.21
CA ILE A 240 14.23 -12.43 -6.53
C ILE A 240 15.58 -12.71 -7.21
N PHE A 241 16.59 -11.91 -6.90
CA PHE A 241 17.94 -12.04 -7.46
C PHE A 241 18.94 -12.68 -6.48
N GLY A 242 18.49 -13.16 -5.33
CA GLY A 242 19.35 -13.80 -4.32
C GLY A 242 20.36 -12.85 -3.67
N ILE A 243 20.11 -11.54 -3.68
CA ILE A 243 21.01 -10.53 -3.11
C ILE A 243 20.58 -10.25 -1.67
N ASN A 244 21.50 -10.41 -0.71
CA ASN A 244 21.18 -10.16 0.69
C ASN A 244 21.10 -8.66 0.98
N GLN A 245 20.08 -8.23 1.72
CA GLN A 245 19.89 -6.85 2.14
C GLN A 245 19.84 -6.74 3.67
N THR A 246 20.31 -5.62 4.22
CA THR A 246 20.26 -5.39 5.67
C THR A 246 18.85 -4.98 6.15
N SER A 247 18.12 -4.24 5.31
CA SER A 247 16.76 -3.79 5.58
C SER A 247 15.71 -4.81 5.12
N SER A 248 14.56 -4.84 5.78
CA SER A 248 13.42 -5.70 5.43
C SER A 248 12.12 -4.92 5.51
N TYR A 249 11.20 -5.12 4.57
CA TYR A 249 9.83 -4.65 4.71
C TYR A 249 8.96 -5.76 5.30
N SER A 250 8.64 -5.66 6.58
CA SER A 250 7.85 -6.66 7.32
C SER A 250 6.65 -6.01 8.03
N PRO A 251 5.44 -6.62 8.00
CA PRO A 251 4.29 -6.18 8.79
C PRO A 251 4.53 -6.27 10.31
N ILE A 252 5.35 -7.21 10.75
CA ILE A 252 5.75 -7.42 12.14
C ILE A 252 7.27 -7.32 12.20
N SER A 253 7.77 -6.29 12.87
CA SER A 253 9.20 -6.04 12.98
C SER A 253 9.66 -6.23 14.42
N PHE A 254 10.91 -6.65 14.58
CA PHE A 254 11.54 -6.64 15.89
C PHE A 254 11.92 -5.21 16.26
N GLU A 255 11.81 -4.85 17.54
CA GLU A 255 12.18 -3.53 18.04
C GLU A 255 13.62 -3.14 17.64
N ARG A 256 14.54 -4.10 17.65
CA ARG A 256 15.93 -3.89 17.23
C ARG A 256 16.01 -3.41 15.78
N ASP A 257 15.26 -4.02 14.87
CA ASP A 257 15.33 -3.68 13.45
C ASP A 257 14.78 -2.27 13.22
N ILE A 258 13.73 -1.88 13.95
CA ILE A 258 13.18 -0.51 13.94
C ILE A 258 14.18 0.51 14.47
N ILE A 259 14.87 0.19 15.58
CA ILE A 259 15.89 1.08 16.15
C ILE A 259 17.06 1.26 15.19
N LEU A 260 17.51 0.18 14.54
CA LEU A 260 18.60 0.24 13.57
C LEU A 260 18.19 1.03 12.33
N SER A 261 17.01 0.79 11.76
CA SER A 261 16.55 1.52 10.58
C SER A 261 16.31 3.00 10.89
N SER A 262 15.70 3.33 12.04
CA SER A 262 15.47 4.73 12.43
C SER A 262 16.78 5.46 12.71
N PHE A 263 17.79 4.77 13.27
CA PHE A 263 19.12 5.34 13.46
C PHE A 263 19.79 5.66 12.12
N ILE A 264 19.71 4.76 11.14
CA ILE A 264 20.24 4.99 9.78
C ILE A 264 19.52 6.19 9.13
N GLU A 265 18.17 6.22 9.18
CA GLU A 265 17.36 7.31 8.61
C GLU A 265 17.64 8.67 9.27
N GLN A 266 17.80 8.72 10.59
CA GLN A 266 18.02 9.97 11.32
C GLN A 266 19.42 10.58 11.11
N ASN A 267 20.40 9.76 10.73
CA ASN A 267 21.80 10.15 10.58
C ASN A 267 22.29 9.95 9.12
N SER A 268 21.34 9.90 8.18
CA SER A 268 21.60 9.94 6.73
C SER A 268 20.74 11.03 6.12
N HIS A 269 21.36 12.10 5.62
CA HIS A 269 20.65 13.30 5.20
C HIS A 269 20.80 13.55 3.71
N LEU A 270 19.67 13.74 3.02
CA LEU A 270 19.66 14.20 1.64
C LEU A 270 19.78 15.73 1.62
N THR A 271 20.92 16.26 1.15
CA THR A 271 21.17 17.70 0.97
C THR A 271 21.65 17.96 -0.45
N ASN A 272 21.02 18.89 -1.17
CA ASN A 272 21.39 19.24 -2.55
C ASN A 272 21.51 18.02 -3.49
N ASN A 273 20.55 17.08 -3.46
CA ASN A 273 20.57 15.83 -4.22
C ASN A 273 21.78 14.91 -3.94
N LYS A 274 22.41 15.07 -2.77
CA LYS A 274 23.49 14.21 -2.28
C LYS A 274 23.14 13.69 -0.90
N PHE A 275 23.24 12.37 -0.69
CA PHE A 275 23.16 11.79 0.64
C PHE A 275 24.48 11.96 1.38
N ILE A 276 24.41 12.45 2.60
CA ILE A 276 25.53 12.47 3.55
C ILE A 276 25.23 11.42 4.60
N ILE A 277 26.14 10.47 4.78
CA ILE A 277 26.01 9.41 5.79
C ILE A 277 27.05 9.65 6.88
N ASP A 278 26.58 9.76 8.12
CA ASP A 278 27.44 10.02 9.27
C ASP A 278 28.38 8.84 9.58
N ASP A 279 29.53 9.14 10.18
CA ASP A 279 30.57 8.14 10.49
C ASP A 279 30.08 7.03 11.44
N THR A 280 29.16 7.35 12.34
CA THR A 280 28.54 6.38 13.24
C THR A 280 27.67 5.39 12.46
N VAL A 281 26.90 5.86 11.48
CA VAL A 281 26.13 4.99 10.59
C VAL A 281 27.07 4.14 9.74
N ARG A 282 28.16 4.72 9.21
CA ARG A 282 29.17 3.94 8.48
C ARG A 282 29.73 2.80 9.30
N SER A 283 30.11 3.06 10.55
CA SER A 283 30.63 2.04 11.46
C SER A 283 29.59 0.94 11.75
N LEU A 284 28.31 1.31 11.84
CA LEU A 284 27.21 0.34 11.98
C LEU A 284 27.05 -0.54 10.73
N LEU A 285 27.14 0.06 9.54
CA LEU A 285 27.06 -0.66 8.26
C LEU A 285 28.26 -1.62 8.08
N ASP A 286 29.45 -1.22 8.53
CA ASP A 286 30.65 -2.07 8.56
C ASP A 286 30.38 -3.34 9.38
N LEU A 287 29.84 -3.18 10.59
CA LEU A 287 29.46 -4.30 11.49
C LEU A 287 28.34 -5.19 10.93
N GLN A 288 27.45 -4.63 10.11
CA GLN A 288 26.33 -5.38 9.52
C GLN A 288 26.72 -6.14 8.25
N ASN A 289 28.01 -6.13 7.87
CA ASN A 289 28.53 -6.75 6.65
C ASN A 289 27.91 -6.11 5.38
N VAL A 290 27.60 -4.81 5.44
CA VAL A 290 27.11 -4.05 4.28
C VAL A 290 28.28 -3.62 3.42
N LYS A 291 28.51 -4.35 2.32
CA LYS A 291 29.60 -4.07 1.38
C LYS A 291 29.20 -3.06 0.31
N TYR A 292 27.94 -3.05 -0.09
CA TYR A 292 27.47 -2.18 -1.17
C TYR A 292 26.30 -1.31 -0.73
N ILE A 293 26.35 -0.03 -1.10
CA ILE A 293 25.24 0.92 -0.94
C ILE A 293 24.73 1.30 -2.33
N ILE A 294 23.43 1.19 -2.56
CA ILE A 294 22.76 1.52 -3.81
C ILE A 294 21.92 2.77 -3.60
N SER A 295 22.08 3.78 -4.45
CA SER A 295 21.30 5.01 -4.35
C SER A 295 21.05 5.66 -5.71
N PRO A 296 19.88 6.28 -5.95
CA PRO A 296 19.65 7.11 -7.14
C PRO A 296 20.30 8.50 -7.02
N PHE A 297 20.91 8.81 -5.88
CA PHE A 297 21.62 10.05 -5.61
C PHE A 297 23.09 9.77 -5.34
N GLU A 298 23.92 10.81 -5.44
CA GLU A 298 25.30 10.68 -5.01
C GLU A 298 25.37 10.50 -3.48
N VAL A 299 26.27 9.64 -3.02
CA VAL A 299 26.50 9.40 -1.58
C VAL A 299 27.88 9.91 -1.19
N SER A 300 27.93 10.67 -0.10
CA SER A 300 29.14 11.21 0.53
C SER A 300 29.32 10.57 1.89
N ALA A 301 30.38 9.77 2.05
CA ALA A 301 30.73 9.16 3.32
C ALA A 301 32.22 8.75 3.35
N ARG A 302 32.76 8.45 4.53
CA ARG A 302 34.11 7.88 4.65
C ARG A 302 34.20 6.48 4.04
N ASP A 303 35.37 6.18 3.47
CA ASP A 303 35.78 4.85 3.00
C ASP A 303 34.79 4.20 2.01
N LEU A 304 34.20 5.03 1.15
CA LEU A 304 33.14 4.65 0.22
C LEU A 304 33.46 5.12 -1.20
N ASP A 305 33.68 4.18 -2.12
CA ASP A 305 34.02 4.46 -3.51
C ASP A 305 32.85 4.17 -4.44
N SER A 306 32.55 5.06 -5.39
CA SER A 306 31.59 4.76 -6.47
C SER A 306 32.23 3.78 -7.45
N VAL A 307 31.64 2.59 -7.59
CA VAL A 307 32.19 1.49 -8.41
C VAL A 307 31.32 1.15 -9.62
N PHE A 308 30.07 1.61 -9.65
CA PHE A 308 29.16 1.35 -10.76
C PHE A 308 28.08 2.44 -10.87
N LYS A 309 27.61 2.67 -12.09
CA LYS A 309 26.50 3.56 -12.41
C LYS A 309 25.65 2.93 -13.52
N THR A 310 24.35 2.82 -13.32
CA THR A 310 23.41 2.28 -14.32
C THR A 310 23.16 3.29 -15.45
N GLN A 311 22.60 2.81 -16.56
CA GLN A 311 22.15 3.64 -17.68
C GLN A 311 20.68 4.09 -17.54
N SER A 312 19.98 3.58 -16.52
CA SER A 312 18.58 3.91 -16.22
C SER A 312 18.35 5.40 -15.95
N GLN A 313 17.08 5.83 -16.01
CA GLN A 313 16.65 7.18 -15.63
C GLN A 313 15.56 7.10 -14.55
N PRO A 314 15.82 7.53 -13.30
CA PRO A 314 17.09 8.09 -12.81
C PRO A 314 18.23 7.05 -12.80
N PRO A 315 19.50 7.48 -12.82
CA PRO A 315 20.64 6.58 -12.67
C PRO A 315 20.74 6.09 -11.24
N TYR A 316 21.25 4.88 -11.04
CA TYR A 316 21.59 4.30 -9.75
C TYR A 316 23.09 4.10 -9.65
N PHE A 317 23.65 4.50 -8.52
CA PHE A 317 25.05 4.36 -8.18
C PHE A 317 25.22 3.20 -7.21
N ILE A 318 26.27 2.40 -7.42
CA ILE A 318 26.73 1.43 -6.42
C ILE A 318 28.03 1.95 -5.83
N TYR A 319 28.03 2.00 -4.52
CA TYR A 319 29.17 2.40 -3.72
C TYR A 319 29.73 1.19 -2.96
N GLU A 320 31.03 0.96 -3.05
CA GLU A 320 31.72 -0.10 -2.31
C GLU A 320 32.30 0.43 -1.01
N ASN A 321 31.94 -0.23 0.09
CA ASN A 321 32.46 -0.02 1.42
C ASN A 321 33.79 -0.76 1.60
N LYS A 322 34.89 -0.01 1.74
CA LYS A 322 36.25 -0.57 1.89
C LYS A 322 36.56 -1.07 3.30
N THR A 323 35.78 -0.67 4.30
CA THR A 323 35.96 -1.03 5.72
C THR A 323 34.94 -2.08 6.20
N VAL A 324 34.27 -2.77 5.28
CA VAL A 324 33.27 -3.80 5.62
C VAL A 324 33.87 -4.93 6.46
N LEU A 325 33.19 -5.30 7.54
CA LEU A 325 33.58 -6.45 8.35
C LEU A 325 32.95 -7.74 7.83
N PRO A 326 33.63 -8.90 7.98
CA PRO A 326 33.08 -10.18 7.54
C PRO A 326 31.85 -10.56 8.36
N ARG A 327 30.95 -11.32 7.73
CA ARG A 327 29.79 -11.86 8.43
C ARG A 327 30.22 -12.96 9.41
N VAL A 328 29.89 -12.77 10.68
CA VAL A 328 30.13 -13.78 11.73
C VAL A 328 28.86 -14.59 11.97
N PHE A 329 29.02 -15.90 12.13
CA PHE A 329 27.94 -16.84 12.44
C PHE A 329 28.27 -17.56 13.75
N ILE A 330 27.28 -17.70 14.62
CA ILE A 330 27.37 -18.60 15.78
C ILE A 330 26.73 -19.91 15.34
N VAL A 331 27.53 -20.97 15.25
CA VAL A 331 27.07 -22.34 14.95
C VAL A 331 26.97 -23.11 16.26
N SER A 332 25.84 -23.77 16.50
CA SER A 332 25.58 -24.45 17.77
C SER A 332 26.29 -25.80 17.89
N ASN A 333 26.70 -26.41 16.78
CA ASN A 333 27.53 -27.63 16.72
C ASN A 333 28.48 -27.51 15.53
N TYR A 334 29.76 -27.84 15.73
CA TYR A 334 30.82 -27.84 14.72
C TYR A 334 31.18 -29.27 14.32
#